data_AF-L7KLQ1-F1
#
_entry.id   AF-L7KLQ1-F1
#
_cell.length_a   1.000
_cell.length_b   1.000
_cell.length_c   1.000
_cell.angle_alpha   90.00
_cell.angle_beta   90.00
_cell.angle_gamma   90.00
#
_symmetry.space_group_name_H-M   'P 1'
#
loop_
_entity.id
_entity.type
_entity.pdbx_description
1 polymer ?
#
loop_
_entity_poly.entity_id
_entity_poly.type
_entity_poly.pdbx_seq_one_letter_code
_entity_poly.pdbx_strand_id
1 'polypeptide(L)' 'MRPRADILSLTAWQVGMYGAMAVAQLVVFPHWLGGRVAIDTAAFWAVMQLAMLAGFVTAFPVNWWLISTGVKERM' A
#
# COMPACT_ATOMS: atom_id res chain seq x y z
N MET A 1 5.16 21.04 -11.81
CA MET A 1 4.56 19.94 -11.02
C MET A 1 3.08 19.86 -11.35
N ARG A 2 2.60 18.75 -11.95
CA ARG A 2 1.16 18.56 -12.23
C ARG A 2 0.53 17.78 -11.05
N PRO A 3 -0.19 18.43 -10.12
CA PRO A 3 -0.66 17.80 -8.87
C PRO A 3 -1.53 16.54 -9.08
N ARG A 4 -2.15 16.39 -10.25
CA ARG A 4 -2.96 15.22 -10.63
C ARG A 4 -2.17 13.90 -10.66
N ALA A 5 -0.91 13.95 -11.09
CA ALA A 5 -0.10 12.73 -11.23
C ALA A 5 0.30 12.16 -9.85
N ASP A 6 0.49 13.04 -8.86
CA ASP A 6 0.85 12.64 -7.51
C ASP A 6 -0.36 12.11 -6.73
N ILE A 7 -1.56 12.65 -6.98
CA ILE A 7 -2.81 12.14 -6.39
C ILE A 7 -3.04 10.68 -6.80
N LEU A 8 -2.98 10.35 -8.10
CA LEU A 8 -3.28 8.98 -8.55
C LEU A 8 -2.27 7.96 -8.01
N SER A 9 -0.99 8.34 -7.99
CA SER A 9 0.08 7.48 -7.45
C SER A 9 -0.09 7.27 -5.95
N LEU A 10 -0.42 8.33 -5.20
CA LEU A 10 -0.68 8.26 -3.76
C LEU A 10 -1.94 7.43 -3.48
N THR A 11 -3.02 7.61 -4.24
CA THR A 11 -4.23 6.80 -4.09
C THR A 11 -3.93 5.31 -4.35
N ALA A 12 -3.17 4.99 -5.39
CA ALA A 12 -2.77 3.61 -5.69
C ALA A 12 -1.94 2.99 -4.55
N TRP A 13 -1.05 3.79 -3.95
CA TRP A 13 -0.28 3.39 -2.78
C TRP A 13 -1.17 3.14 -1.57
N GLN A 14 -2.10 4.04 -1.27
CA GLN A 14 -3.05 3.92 -0.16
C GLN A 14 -3.91 2.65 -0.30
N VAL A 15 -4.38 2.34 -1.52
CA VAL A 15 -5.14 1.11 -1.78
C VAL A 15 -4.31 -0.14 -1.48
N GLY A 16 -3.05 -0.17 -1.91
CA GLY A 16 -2.16 -1.31 -1.64
C GLY A 16 -1.83 -1.48 -0.16
N MET A 17 -1.51 -0.38 0.52
CA MET A 17 -1.22 -0.38 1.96
C MET A 17 -2.44 -0.81 2.78
N TYR A 18 -3.56 -0.10 2.66
CA TYR A 18 -4.76 -0.40 3.46
C TYR A 18 -5.36 -1.76 3.07
N GLY A 19 -5.27 -2.14 1.80
CA GLY A 19 -5.66 -3.47 1.33
C GLY A 19 -4.82 -4.57 1.99
N ALA A 20 -3.50 -4.43 2.01
CA ALA A 20 -2.62 -5.39 2.68
C ALA A 20 -2.87 -5.46 4.19
N MET A 21 -3.08 -4.31 4.84
CA MET A 21 -3.44 -4.26 6.26
C MET A 21 -4.81 -4.92 6.54
N ALA A 22 -5.78 -4.74 5.65
CA ALA A 22 -7.09 -5.38 5.76
C ALA A 22 -6.97 -6.91 5.61
N VAL A 23 -6.22 -7.39 4.62
CA VAL A 23 -5.94 -8.83 4.45
C VAL A 23 -5.24 -9.39 5.69
N ALA A 24 -4.26 -8.66 6.23
CA ALA A 24 -3.57 -9.11 7.45
C ALA A 24 -4.52 -9.18 8.66
N GLN A 25 -5.31 -8.13 8.90
CA GLN A 25 -6.22 -8.06 10.05
C GLN A 25 -7.42 -9.00 9.95
N LEU A 26 -7.95 -9.24 8.76
CA LEU A 26 -9.20 -9.95 8.56
C LEU A 26 -9.00 -11.41 8.16
N VAL A 27 -7.84 -11.77 7.60
CA VAL A 27 -7.56 -13.11 7.09
C VAL A 27 -6.36 -13.72 7.79
N VAL A 28 -5.19 -13.08 7.72
CA VAL A 28 -3.94 -13.69 8.20
C VAL A 28 -3.94 -13.83 9.71
N PHE A 29 -4.17 -12.76 10.45
CA PHE A 29 -4.10 -12.81 11.91
C PHE A 29 -5.20 -13.69 12.54
N PRO A 30 -6.47 -13.65 12.09
CA PRO A 30 -7.48 -14.58 12.60
C PRO A 30 -7.12 -16.05 12.34
N HIS A 31 -6.52 -16.35 11.18
CA HIS A 31 -6.14 -17.72 10.84
C HIS A 31 -4.92 -18.23 11.61
N TRP A 32 -3.90 -17.37 11.83
CA TRP A 32 -2.62 -17.78 12.42
C TRP A 32 -2.50 -17.49 13.91
N LEU A 33 -3.12 -16.41 14.40
CA LEU A 33 -3.01 -15.90 15.77
C LEU A 33 -4.33 -15.97 16.55
N GLY A 34 -5.39 -16.54 15.95
CA GLY A 34 -6.68 -16.73 16.60
C GLY A 34 -7.48 -15.43 16.81
N GLY A 35 -7.06 -14.32 16.23
CA GLY A 35 -7.75 -13.03 16.38
C GLY A 35 -7.10 -11.88 15.64
N ARG A 36 -7.65 -10.68 15.83
CA ARG A 36 -7.07 -9.42 15.32
C ARG A 36 -5.89 -9.02 16.18
N VAL A 37 -4.89 -8.42 15.55
CA VAL A 37 -3.68 -7.96 16.24
C VAL A 37 -3.85 -6.49 16.65
N ALA A 38 -3.58 -6.18 17.91
CA ALA A 38 -3.66 -4.82 18.42
C ALA A 38 -2.47 -3.95 17.96
N ILE A 39 -2.68 -2.65 17.84
CA ILE A 39 -1.74 -1.67 17.26
C ILE A 39 -0.48 -1.52 18.11
N ASP A 40 -0.56 -1.81 19.41
CA ASP A 40 0.51 -1.75 20.39
C ASP A 40 1.43 -2.98 20.36
N THR A 41 1.21 -3.93 19.45
CA THR A 41 2.03 -5.15 19.35
C THR A 41 3.10 -5.05 18.26
N ALA A 42 4.26 -5.68 18.49
CA ALA A 42 5.34 -5.74 17.50
C ALA A 42 4.90 -6.40 16.17
N ALA A 43 3.99 -7.38 16.22
CA ALA A 43 3.46 -8.06 15.04
C ALA A 43 2.70 -7.11 14.10
N PHE A 44 1.93 -6.17 14.66
CA PHE A 44 1.24 -5.15 13.88
C PHE A 44 2.23 -4.29 13.09
N TRP A 45 3.28 -3.82 13.77
CA TRP A 45 4.30 -2.96 13.15
C TRP A 45 5.15 -3.71 12.11
N ALA A 46 5.43 -5.00 12.34
CA ALA A 46 6.12 -5.84 11.36
C ALA A 46 5.30 -5.98 10.07
N VAL A 47 4.00 -6.25 10.19
CA VAL A 47 3.09 -6.32 9.04
C VAL A 47 2.90 -4.96 8.38
N MET A 48 2.90 -3.87 9.14
CA MET A 48 2.86 -2.52 8.58
C MET A 48 4.03 -2.30 7.61
N GLN A 49 5.25 -2.75 7.93
CA GLN A 49 6.39 -2.65 7.00
C GLN A 49 6.11 -3.38 5.68
N LEU A 50 5.51 -4.57 5.74
CA LEU A 50 5.11 -5.32 4.54
C LEU A 50 3.99 -4.62 3.77
N ALA A 51 3.05 -3.98 4.47
CA ALA A 51 1.98 -3.21 3.85
C ALA A 51 2.53 -1.97 3.11
N MET A 52 3.56 -1.32 3.63
CA MET A 52 4.25 -0.23 2.91
C MET A 52 4.85 -0.73 1.59
N LEU A 53 5.45 -1.93 1.58
CA LEU A 53 5.98 -2.55 0.37
C LEU A 53 4.86 -2.92 -0.62
N ALA A 54 3.74 -3.45 -0.13
CA ALA A 54 2.58 -3.74 -0.96
C ALA A 54 2.03 -2.47 -1.62
N GLY A 55 1.93 -1.37 -0.87
CA GLY A 55 1.60 -0.05 -1.42
C GLY A 55 2.57 0.41 -2.51
N PHE A 56 3.87 0.14 -2.34
CA PHE A 56 4.86 0.46 -3.38
C PHE A 56 4.62 -0.37 -4.65
N VAL A 57 4.35 -1.68 -4.51
CA VAL A 57 4.05 -2.57 -5.65
C VAL A 57 2.79 -2.13 -6.40
N THR A 58 1.75 -1.64 -5.71
CA THR A 58 0.53 -1.16 -6.37
C THR A 58 0.71 0.22 -7.00
N ALA A 59 1.53 1.10 -6.41
CA ALA A 59 1.82 2.41 -6.96
C ALA A 59 2.76 2.35 -8.17
N PHE A 60 3.63 1.35 -8.26
CA PHE A 60 4.61 1.20 -9.34
C PHE A 60 3.99 1.15 -10.75
N PRO A 61 3.00 0.30 -11.08
CA PRO A 61 2.38 0.27 -12.40
C PRO A 61 1.64 1.57 -12.72
N VAL A 62 1.06 2.23 -11.71
CA VAL A 62 0.39 3.53 -11.87
C VAL A 62 1.38 4.63 -12.21
N ASN A 63 2.53 4.67 -11.51
CA ASN A 63 3.62 5.58 -11.83
C ASN A 63 4.16 5.35 -13.24
N TRP A 64 4.38 4.09 -13.63
CA TRP A 64 4.83 3.76 -14.99
C TRP A 64 3.82 4.21 -16.04
N TRP A 65 2.53 3.93 -15.83
CA TRP A 65 1.47 4.36 -16.74
C TRP A 65 1.40 5.89 -16.88
N LEU A 66 1.50 6.62 -15.77
CA LEU A 66 1.52 8.10 -15.76
C LEU A 66 2.73 8.68 -16.52
N ILE A 67 3.90 8.03 -16.42
CA ILE A 67 5.10 8.41 -17.18
C ILE A 67 4.90 8.12 -18.67
N SER A 68 4.39 6.93 -19.02
CA SER A 68 4.18 6.52 -20.41
C SER A 68 3.15 7.37 -21.16
N THR A 69 2.18 7.92 -20.45
CA THR A 69 1.12 8.79 -21.00
C THR A 69 1.54 10.25 -21.08
N GLY A 70 2.78 10.60 -20.69
CA GLY A 70 3.30 11.97 -20.70
C GLY A 70 2.64 12.89 -19.68
N VAL A 71 1.86 12.34 -18.75
CA VAL A 71 1.20 13.11 -17.67
C VAL A 71 2.20 13.43 -16.55
N LYS A 72 3.24 12.61 -16.40
CA LYS A 72 4.32 12.74 -15.41
C LYS A 72 5.68 12.75 -16.12
N GLU A 73 6.53 13.74 -15.82
CA GLU A 73 7.94 13.72 -16.21
C GLU A 73 8.64 12.50 -15.58
N ARG A 74 9.58 11.87 -16.29
CA ARG A 74 10.56 11.00 -15.62
C ARG A 74 11.35 11.88 -14.66
N MET A 75 11.13 11.69 -13.37
CA MET A 75 12.00 12.21 -12.33
C MET A 75 13.27 11.36 -12.24
#